data_AF-M1W5L3-F1
#
_entry.id   AF-M1W5L3-F1
#
_cell.length_a   1.000
_cell.length_b   1.000
_cell.length_c   1.000
_cell.angle_alpha   90.00
_cell.angle_beta   90.00
_cell.angle_gamma   90.00
#
_symmetry.space_group_name_H-M   'P 1'
#
loop_
_entity.id
_entity.type
_entity.pdbx_description
1 polymer ?
#
loop_
_entity_poly.entity_id
_entity_poly.type
_entity_poly.pdbx_seq_one_letter_code
_entity_poly.pdbx_strand_id
1 'polypeptide(L)'
;MANILSILIAILAVVSPVVQAGGCTPGLTYCGHTLKTYGYPGAQSLGSDTLYQCQSNGSVKNLNTCFYPLRCRDGGGGNDDFCFPF
;
A
#
# COMPACT_ATOMS: atom_id res chain seq x y z
N MET A 1 -21.27 -50.19 2.38
CA MET A 1 -21.03 -48.95 3.16
C MET A 1 -19.56 -48.61 3.02
N ALA A 2 -19.24 -47.54 2.28
CA ALA A 2 -17.90 -46.98 2.19
C ALA A 2 -18.04 -45.48 2.46
N ASN A 3 -17.40 -45.07 3.56
CA ASN A 3 -17.37 -43.73 4.10
C ASN A 3 -16.16 -43.02 3.50
N ILE A 4 -16.35 -41.95 2.73
CA ILE A 4 -15.26 -41.05 2.36
C ILE A 4 -15.78 -39.63 2.53
N LEU A 5 -15.40 -39.03 3.66
CA LEU A 5 -15.48 -37.59 3.88
C LEU A 5 -14.71 -36.88 2.75
N SER A 6 -15.44 -36.27 1.81
CA SER A 6 -14.84 -35.27 0.93
C SER A 6 -14.93 -33.91 1.61
N ILE A 7 -13.96 -33.63 2.49
CA ILE A 7 -13.63 -32.27 2.89
C ILE A 7 -12.70 -31.72 1.81
N LEU A 8 -13.26 -30.98 0.85
CA LEU A 8 -12.47 -30.18 -0.09
C LEU A 8 -12.39 -28.75 0.43
N ILE A 9 -11.35 -28.50 1.22
CA ILE A 9 -10.88 -27.17 1.56
C ILE A 9 -10.10 -26.66 0.35
N ALA A 10 -10.61 -25.61 -0.29
CA ALA A 10 -9.80 -24.72 -1.12
C ALA A 10 -10.01 -23.31 -0.58
N ILE A 11 -9.10 -22.90 0.29
CA ILE A 11 -9.00 -21.51 0.76
C ILE A 11 -8.58 -20.70 -0.47
N LEU A 12 -9.54 -20.09 -1.13
CA LEU A 12 -9.28 -18.99 -2.05
C LEU A 12 -8.85 -17.80 -1.19
N ALA A 13 -7.58 -17.79 -0.78
CA ALA A 13 -6.89 -16.55 -0.55
C ALA A 13 -6.85 -15.87 -1.92
N VAL A 14 -7.88 -15.09 -2.20
CA VAL A 14 -7.93 -14.16 -3.33
C VAL A 14 -6.88 -13.10 -3.05
N VAL A 15 -5.61 -13.46 -3.20
CA VAL A 15 -4.56 -12.52 -3.57
C VAL A 15 -4.76 -12.24 -5.04
N SER A 16 -5.89 -11.60 -5.38
CA SER A 16 -5.92 -10.80 -6.58
C SER A 16 -4.79 -9.79 -6.41
N PRO A 17 -3.76 -9.76 -7.27
CA PRO A 17 -2.93 -8.58 -7.35
C PRO A 17 -3.89 -7.50 -7.83
N VAL A 18 -4.42 -6.72 -6.89
CA VAL A 18 -5.33 -5.64 -7.22
C VAL A 18 -4.45 -4.64 -7.93
N VAL A 19 -4.38 -4.75 -9.26
CA VAL A 19 -4.10 -3.64 -10.15
C VAL A 19 -5.31 -2.72 -10.01
N GLN A 20 -5.43 -2.10 -8.85
CA GLN A 20 -6.38 -1.04 -8.61
C GLN A 20 -5.77 0.16 -9.31
N ALA A 21 -6.09 0.30 -10.60
CA ALA A 21 -5.89 1.54 -11.32
C ALA A 21 -6.59 2.64 -10.51
N GLY A 22 -5.82 3.35 -9.67
CA GLY A 22 -6.30 4.36 -8.74
C GLY A 22 -6.33 3.97 -7.25
N GLY A 23 -5.72 2.87 -6.79
CA GLY A 23 -5.66 2.50 -5.37
C GLY A 23 -4.24 2.18 -4.87
N CYS A 24 -3.99 2.45 -3.59
CA CYS A 24 -2.79 1.96 -2.90
C CYS A 24 -2.99 0.49 -2.47
N THR A 25 -1.90 -0.26 -2.28
CA THR A 25 -1.98 -1.64 -1.75
C THR A 25 -2.17 -1.62 -0.24
N PRO A 26 -3.25 -2.21 0.31
CA PRO A 26 -3.48 -2.26 1.75
C PRO A 26 -2.29 -2.85 2.52
N GLY A 27 -1.93 -2.20 3.63
CA GLY A 27 -0.82 -2.59 4.49
C GLY A 27 0.53 -1.97 4.10
N LEU A 28 0.70 -1.54 2.84
CA LEU A 28 1.91 -0.85 2.42
C LEU A 28 1.88 0.64 2.77
N THR A 29 3.08 1.17 2.95
CA THR A 29 3.37 2.58 3.20
C THR A 29 3.86 3.23 1.92
N TYR A 30 3.33 4.41 1.62
CA TYR A 30 3.69 5.19 0.44
C TYR A 30 4.06 6.61 0.83
N CYS A 31 5.05 7.17 0.16
CA CYS A 31 5.29 8.60 0.15
C CYS A 31 4.12 9.31 -0.54
N GLY A 32 3.82 10.52 -0.09
CA GLY A 32 2.81 11.35 -0.75
C GLY A 32 3.15 11.62 -2.22
N HIS A 33 4.43 11.75 -2.59
CA HIS A 33 4.82 11.90 -4.00
C HIS A 33 4.65 10.60 -4.82
N THR A 34 4.86 9.43 -4.21
CA THR A 34 4.57 8.12 -4.84
C THR A 34 3.08 7.98 -5.14
N LEU A 35 2.22 8.30 -4.15
CA LEU A 35 0.76 8.32 -4.33
C LEU A 35 0.31 9.28 -5.44
N LYS A 36 0.93 10.46 -5.54
CA LYS A 36 0.69 11.42 -6.63
C LYS A 36 1.08 10.83 -7.99
N THR A 37 2.24 10.20 -8.06
CA THR A 37 2.79 9.60 -9.29
C THR A 37 1.91 8.47 -9.81
N TYR A 38 1.38 7.64 -8.90
CA TYR A 38 0.48 6.55 -9.24
C TYR A 38 -1.00 6.96 -9.36
N GLY A 39 -1.31 8.25 -9.26
CA GLY A 39 -2.66 8.77 -9.49
C GLY A 39 -3.69 8.37 -8.42
N TYR A 40 -3.26 8.22 -7.16
CA TYR A 40 -4.18 7.98 -6.06
C TYR A 40 -5.18 9.14 -5.91
N PRO A 41 -6.50 8.89 -5.82
CA PRO A 41 -7.53 9.92 -5.69
C PRO A 41 -7.29 10.80 -4.46
N GLY A 42 -7.15 12.11 -4.67
CA GLY A 42 -6.88 13.07 -3.60
C GLY A 42 -5.40 13.17 -3.19
N ALA A 43 -4.48 12.48 -3.87
CA ALA A 43 -3.05 12.58 -3.57
C ALA A 43 -2.49 14.00 -3.68
N GLN A 44 -3.13 14.88 -4.45
CA GLN A 44 -2.71 16.27 -4.65
C GLN A 44 -2.65 17.08 -3.35
N SER A 45 -3.50 16.74 -2.36
CA SER A 45 -3.51 17.41 -1.04
C SER A 45 -2.52 16.80 -0.04
N LEU A 46 -1.85 15.70 -0.40
CA LEU A 46 -0.90 15.01 0.47
C LEU A 46 0.48 15.71 0.46
N GLY A 47 1.17 15.69 1.60
CA GLY A 47 2.54 16.15 1.73
C GLY A 47 3.48 15.22 0.96
N SER A 48 4.27 15.75 0.03
CA SER A 48 5.14 14.94 -0.84
C SER A 48 6.18 14.12 -0.06
N ASP A 49 6.69 14.68 1.04
CA ASP A 49 7.68 14.07 1.93
C ASP A 49 7.04 13.38 3.15
N THR A 50 5.75 13.10 3.11
CA THR A 50 5.03 12.42 4.19
C THR A 50 4.76 10.96 3.82
N LEU A 51 4.97 10.05 4.77
CA LEU A 51 4.61 8.64 4.68
C LEU A 51 3.15 8.44 5.07
N TYR A 52 2.46 7.66 4.25
CA TYR A 52 1.06 7.33 4.41
C TYR A 52 0.86 5.82 4.33
N GLN A 53 0.19 5.24 5.32
CA GLN A 53 -0.18 3.83 5.29
C GLN A 53 -1.51 3.63 4.57
N CYS A 54 -1.50 2.77 3.56
CA CYS A 54 -2.72 2.35 2.90
C CYS A 54 -3.53 1.41 3.81
N GLN A 55 -4.78 1.78 4.06
CA GLN A 55 -5.71 1.03 4.88
C GLN A 55 -6.50 0.02 4.04
N SER A 56 -7.10 -0.98 4.67
CA SER A 56 -7.93 -2.01 3.98
C SER A 56 -9.15 -1.45 3.26
N ASN A 57 -9.59 -0.24 3.60
CA ASN A 57 -10.69 0.45 2.91
C ASN A 57 -10.21 1.33 1.73
N GLY A 58 -8.93 1.28 1.36
CA GLY A 58 -8.33 2.09 0.30
C GLY A 58 -8.04 3.55 0.69
N SER A 59 -8.35 3.97 1.92
CA SER A 59 -7.93 5.28 2.44
C SER A 59 -6.45 5.24 2.83
N VAL A 60 -5.82 6.41 2.87
CA VAL A 60 -4.45 6.56 3.34
C VAL A 60 -4.41 7.28 4.68
N LYS A 61 -3.69 6.71 5.65
CA LYS A 61 -3.48 7.28 6.98
C LYS A 61 -2.10 7.90 7.06
N ASN A 62 -2.02 9.17 7.46
CA ASN A 62 -0.74 9.83 7.72
C ASN A 62 0.00 9.11 8.85
N LEU A 63 1.26 8.71 8.62
CA LEU A 63 2.13 8.11 9.63
C LEU A 63 3.15 9.11 10.16
N ASN A 64 4.01 9.61 9.28
CA ASN A 64 5.12 10.48 9.67
C ASN A 64 5.59 11.33 8.48
N THR A 65 6.10 12.53 8.75
CA THR A 65 6.78 13.35 7.75
C THR A 65 8.29 13.12 7.81
N CYS A 66 8.92 12.91 6.65
CA CYS A 66 10.37 12.88 6.52
C CYS A 66 10.91 14.31 6.66
N PHE A 67 11.40 14.64 7.85
CA PHE A 67 12.01 15.93 8.12
C PHE A 67 13.48 15.95 7.66
N TYR A 68 13.95 17.12 7.24
CA TYR A 68 15.37 17.34 6.91
C TYR A 68 16.27 16.82 8.05
N PRO A 69 17.33 16.05 7.76
CA PRO A 69 17.95 15.81 6.43
C PRO A 69 17.39 14.61 5.65
N LEU A 70 16.26 14.02 6.07
CA LEU A 70 15.65 12.88 5.42
C LEU A 70 14.73 13.32 4.27
N ARG A 71 14.61 12.47 3.26
CA ARG A 71 13.56 12.54 2.22
C ARG A 71 12.79 11.26 2.15
N CYS A 72 11.54 11.39 1.71
CA CYS A 72 10.73 10.22 1.42
C CYS A 72 11.22 9.59 0.12
N ARG A 73 11.38 8.26 0.11
CA ARG A 73 11.87 7.50 -1.05
C ARG A 73 10.93 6.35 -1.37
N ASP A 74 10.59 6.23 -2.65
CA ASP A 74 9.83 5.10 -3.21
C ASP A 74 10.64 3.80 -3.05
N GLY A 75 10.06 2.82 -2.36
CA GLY A 75 10.63 1.48 -2.15
C GLY A 75 10.47 0.55 -3.36
N GLY A 76 9.70 0.97 -4.37
CA GLY A 76 9.34 0.21 -5.54
C GLY A 76 8.07 -0.62 -5.36
N GLY A 77 7.54 -1.13 -6.48
CA GLY A 77 6.28 -1.87 -6.49
C GLY A 77 6.27 -3.06 -5.52
N GLY A 78 5.30 -3.07 -4.60
CA GLY A 78 5.11 -4.12 -3.61
C GLY A 78 5.92 -3.96 -2.32
N ASN A 79 6.70 -2.88 -2.18
CA ASN A 79 7.48 -2.59 -0.97
C ASN A 79 6.97 -1.34 -0.26
N ASP A 80 7.33 -1.18 1.01
CA ASP A 80 7.10 0.05 1.76
C ASP A 80 8.06 1.15 1.32
N ASP A 81 7.53 2.36 1.19
CA ASP A 81 8.30 3.59 1.10
C ASP A 81 8.88 3.97 2.48
N PHE A 82 9.98 4.72 2.48
CA PHE A 82 10.72 5.02 3.71
C PHE A 82 11.39 6.40 3.68
N CYS A 83 11.68 6.93 4.87
CA CYS A 83 12.51 8.12 5.02
C CYS A 83 13.99 7.73 4.97
N PHE A 84 14.77 8.36 4.09
CA PHE A 84 16.20 8.09 3.93
C PHE A 84 17.01 9.40 3.89
N PRO A 85 18.22 9.45 4.46
CA PRO A 85 19.09 10.62 4.36
C PRO A 85 19.41 10.96 2.89
N PHE A 86 19.58 12.25 2.61
CA PHE A 86 20.09 12.72 1.33
C PHE A 86 21.49 12.20 0.99
#